data_AF-A0A950G3N3-F1
#
_entry.id   AF-A0A950G3N3-F1
#
_cell.length_a   1.000
_cell.length_b   1.000
_cell.length_c   1.000
_cell.angle_alpha   90.00
_cell.angle_beta   90.00
_cell.angle_gamma   90.00
#
_symmetry.space_group_name_H-M   'P 1'
#
loop_
_entity.id
_entity.type
_entity.pdbx_description
1 polymer ?
#
loop_
_entity_poly.entity_id
_entity_poly.type
_entity_poly.pdbx_seq_one_letter_code
_entity_poly.pdbx_strand_id
1 'polypeptide(L)'
;MAVSVRMEPLLEKQLELAAKRKGVTKSQFIIDAVQHALGHQDPYALLLKVKAEAKAMPVHAGWDEGGYQGDVSDKEARRAFIRDKLKKKHGLDAD
;
A
#
# COMPACT_ATOMS: atom_id res chain seq x y z
N MET A 1 21.05 11.86 -23.28
CA MET A 1 20.65 12.36 -24.61
C MET A 1 19.22 12.89 -24.49
N ALA A 2 18.93 14.10 -24.93
CA ALA A 2 17.57 14.66 -24.85
C ALA A 2 16.73 14.21 -26.06
N VAL A 3 15.49 13.79 -25.82
CA VAL A 3 14.54 13.39 -26.86
C VAL A 3 13.46 14.46 -26.95
N SER A 4 13.23 15.00 -28.15
CA SER A 4 12.11 15.90 -28.43
C SER A 4 10.99 15.10 -29.11
N VAL A 5 9.76 15.29 -28.64
CA VAL A 5 8.57 14.59 -29.16
C VAL A 5 7.61 15.63 -29.71
N ARG A 6 7.16 15.46 -30.96
CA ARG A 6 6.07 16.25 -31.54
C ARG A 6 4.76 15.51 -31.30
N MET A 7 3.80 16.18 -30.67
CA MET A 7 2.51 15.62 -30.30
C MET A 7 1.38 16.43 -30.94
N GLU A 8 0.26 15.78 -31.22
CA GLU A 8 -0.97 16.48 -31.58
C GLU A 8 -1.41 17.40 -30.43
N PRO A 9 -1.91 18.63 -30.70
CA PRO A 9 -2.21 19.60 -29.63
C PRO A 9 -3.20 19.10 -28.58
N LEU A 10 -4.20 18.31 -29.00
CA LEU A 10 -5.17 17.70 -28.08
C LEU A 10 -4.51 16.67 -27.17
N LEU A 11 -3.59 15.87 -27.69
CA LEU A 11 -2.87 14.86 -26.93
C LEU A 11 -1.95 15.51 -25.90
N GLU A 12 -1.28 16.62 -26.25
CA GLU A 12 -0.47 17.38 -25.30
C GLU A 12 -1.31 17.90 -24.12
N LYS A 13 -2.53 18.41 -24.40
CA LYS A 13 -3.45 18.87 -23.35
C LYS A 13 -3.91 17.74 -22.44
N GLN A 14 -4.20 16.56 -22.99
CA GLN A 14 -4.54 15.38 -22.19
C GLN A 14 -3.37 14.94 -21.31
N LEU A 15 -2.15 14.96 -21.85
CA LEU A 15 -0.93 14.65 -21.12
C LEU A 15 -0.69 15.62 -19.97
N GLU A 16 -0.85 16.92 -20.22
CA GLU A 16 -0.73 17.98 -19.21
C GLU A 16 -1.72 17.75 -18.05
N LEU A 17 -2.98 17.43 -18.37
CA LEU A 17 -4.01 17.14 -17.39
C LEU A 17 -3.70 15.87 -16.58
N ALA A 18 -3.23 14.81 -17.25
CA ALA A 18 -2.90 13.54 -16.61
C ALA A 18 -1.70 13.68 -15.66
N ALA A 19 -0.66 14.39 -16.08
CA ALA A 19 0.50 14.71 -15.27
C ALA A 19 0.09 15.53 -14.04
N LYS A 20 -0.75 16.55 -14.22
CA LYS A 20 -1.28 17.38 -13.13
C LYS A 20 -2.09 16.57 -12.11
N ARG A 21 -2.95 15.65 -12.57
CA ARG A 21 -3.72 14.75 -11.68
C ARG A 21 -2.83 13.85 -10.82
N LYS A 22 -1.69 13.42 -11.38
CA LYS A 22 -0.69 12.62 -10.66
C LYS A 22 0.29 13.46 -9.84
N GLY A 23 0.25 14.78 -9.92
CA GLY A 23 1.19 15.67 -9.24
C GLY A 23 2.62 15.60 -9.80
N VAL A 24 2.80 15.15 -11.04
CA VAL A 24 4.11 14.99 -11.69
C VAL A 24 4.27 15.94 -12.88
N THR A 25 5.51 16.13 -13.34
CA THR A 25 5.79 16.95 -14.53
C THR A 25 5.44 16.20 -15.83
N LYS A 26 5.26 16.93 -16.93
CA LYS A 26 5.03 16.34 -18.26
C LYS A 26 6.12 15.35 -18.64
N SER A 27 7.38 15.71 -18.42
CA SER A 27 8.54 14.85 -18.73
C SER A 27 8.55 13.58 -17.88
N GLN A 28 8.26 13.68 -16.58
CA GLN A 28 8.22 12.50 -15.71
C GLN A 28 7.08 11.56 -16.09
N PHE A 29 5.92 12.10 -16.44
CA PHE A 29 4.80 11.30 -16.91
C PHE A 29 5.14 10.49 -18.18
N ILE A 30 5.87 11.11 -19.13
CA ILE A 30 6.33 10.43 -20.35
C ILE A 30 7.33 9.32 -20.01
N ILE A 31 8.29 9.60 -19.12
CA ILE A 31 9.28 8.61 -18.69
C ILE A 31 8.57 7.40 -18.08
N ASP A 32 7.62 7.62 -17.17
CA ASP A 32 6.87 6.55 -16.51
C ASP A 32 6.07 5.74 -17.53
N ALA A 33 5.40 6.40 -18.47
CA ALA A 33 4.63 5.74 -19.52
C ALA A 33 5.52 4.87 -20.43
N VAL A 34 6.71 5.35 -20.79
CA VAL A 34 7.68 4.60 -21.60
C VAL A 34 8.25 3.43 -20.79
N GLN A 35 8.62 3.63 -19.53
CA GLN A 35 9.09 2.55 -18.66
C GLN A 35 8.03 1.46 -18.50
N HIS A 36 6.76 1.84 -18.35
CA HIS A 36 5.65 0.91 -18.28
C HIS A 36 5.45 0.18 -19.63
N ALA A 37 5.49 0.88 -20.76
CA ALA A 37 5.36 0.29 -22.09
C ALA A 37 6.50 -0.69 -22.43
N LEU A 38 7.72 -0.43 -21.94
CA LEU A 38 8.89 -1.30 -22.09
C LEU A 38 8.96 -2.43 -21.05
N GLY A 39 7.98 -2.51 -20.14
CA GLY A 39 7.93 -3.57 -19.13
C GLY A 39 8.93 -3.41 -17.97
N HIS A 40 9.59 -2.26 -17.83
CA HIS A 40 10.46 -1.98 -16.69
C HIS A 40 9.68 -1.81 -15.38
N GLN A 41 8.40 -1.43 -15.46
CA GLN A 41 7.46 -1.43 -14.34
C GLN A 41 6.42 -2.54 -14.52
N ASP A 42 6.86 -3.81 -14.55
CA ASP A 42 5.93 -4.94 -14.48
C ASP A 42 5.21 -4.92 -13.11
N PRO A 43 3.88 -4.66 -13.09
CA PRO A 43 3.11 -4.63 -11.85
C PRO A 43 3.19 -5.97 -11.09
N TYR A 44 3.34 -7.08 -11.83
CA TYR A 44 3.46 -8.40 -11.24
C TYR A 44 4.79 -8.58 -10.53
N ALA A 45 5.91 -8.17 -11.14
CA ALA A 45 7.21 -8.15 -10.49
C ALA A 45 7.24 -7.27 -9.23
N LEU A 46 6.60 -6.10 -9.26
CA LEU A 46 6.43 -5.25 -8.07
C LEU A 46 5.60 -5.94 -6.99
N LEU A 47 4.49 -6.59 -7.35
CA LEU A 47 3.66 -7.35 -6.43
C LEU A 47 4.42 -8.52 -5.79
N LEU A 48 5.25 -9.22 -6.56
CA LEU A 48 6.12 -10.28 -6.05
C LEU A 48 7.15 -9.74 -5.06
N LYS A 49 7.76 -8.58 -5.33
CA LYS A 49 8.68 -7.92 -4.40
C LYS A 49 7.99 -7.52 -3.10
N VAL A 50 6.84 -6.87 -3.16
CA VAL A 50 6.05 -6.48 -1.98
C VAL A 50 5.66 -7.72 -1.16
N LYS A 51 5.25 -8.81 -1.81
CA LYS A 51 4.96 -10.08 -1.13
C LYS A 51 6.19 -10.68 -0.45
N ALA A 52 7.35 -10.63 -1.12
CA ALA A 52 8.60 -11.12 -0.56
C ALA A 52 9.04 -10.27 0.65
N GLU A 53 8.93 -8.95 0.56
CA GLU A 53 9.21 -8.02 1.64
C GLU A 53 8.24 -8.19 2.81
N ALA A 54 6.94 -8.36 2.55
CA ALA A 54 5.94 -8.63 3.59
C ALA A 54 6.19 -9.97 4.29
N LYS A 55 6.72 -10.98 3.58
CA LYS A 55 7.11 -12.26 4.17
C LYS A 55 8.44 -12.17 4.94
N ALA A 56 9.35 -11.30 4.51
CA ALA A 56 10.65 -11.10 5.13
C ALA A 56 10.62 -10.13 6.30
N MET A 57 9.62 -9.23 6.36
CA MET A 57 9.31 -8.51 7.57
C MET A 57 8.92 -9.53 8.62
N PRO A 58 9.59 -9.56 9.80
CA PRO A 58 9.01 -10.22 10.93
C PRO A 58 7.68 -9.51 11.17
N VAL A 59 6.58 -10.19 10.83
CA VAL A 59 5.22 -9.81 11.23
C VAL A 59 5.38 -9.37 12.67
N HIS A 60 5.06 -8.11 12.96
CA HIS A 60 5.14 -7.56 14.32
C HIS A 60 4.74 -8.67 15.28
N ALA A 61 5.68 -9.18 16.09
CA ALA A 61 5.51 -10.36 16.93
C ALA A 61 4.44 -10.17 18.04
N GLY A 62 3.55 -9.18 17.89
CA GLY A 62 2.40 -8.90 18.72
C GLY A 62 1.07 -8.80 17.95
N TRP A 63 1.02 -9.02 16.64
CA TRP A 63 -0.25 -9.26 15.93
C TRP A 63 -0.58 -10.75 16.02
N ASP A 64 -0.93 -11.13 17.24
CA ASP A 64 -1.40 -12.46 17.62
C ASP A 64 -2.64 -12.81 16.76
N GLU A 65 -2.58 -13.92 16.01
CA GLU A 65 -3.57 -14.35 15.00
C GLU A 65 -5.01 -14.48 15.55
N GLY A 66 -5.17 -14.49 16.87
CA GLY A 66 -6.46 -14.32 17.53
C GLY A 66 -6.83 -12.85 17.70
N GLY A 67 -7.16 -12.13 16.61
CA GLY A 67 -7.82 -10.82 16.68
C GLY A 67 -9.28 -10.95 17.19
N TYR A 68 -9.91 -9.83 17.56
CA TYR A 68 -11.33 -9.85 17.96
C TYR A 68 -12.21 -10.22 16.75
N GLN A 69 -12.85 -11.39 16.79
CA GLN A 69 -13.70 -11.90 15.71
C GLN A 69 -15.20 -11.57 15.88
N GLY A 70 -15.58 -10.83 16.93
CA GLY A 70 -16.97 -10.44 17.18
C GLY A 70 -17.40 -9.19 16.40
N ASP A 71 -18.67 -8.81 16.55
CA ASP A 71 -19.20 -7.56 15.95
C ASP A 71 -18.42 -6.34 16.45
N VAL A 72 -17.91 -5.58 15.48
CA VAL A 72 -17.11 -4.37 15.68
C VAL A 72 -17.91 -3.24 16.32
N SER A 73 -19.23 -3.30 16.19
CA SER A 73 -20.19 -2.31 16.70
C SER A 73 -20.51 -2.52 18.18
N ASP A 74 -20.36 -3.76 18.67
CA ASP A 74 -20.53 -4.10 20.08
C ASP A 74 -19.30 -3.67 20.89
N LYS A 75 -19.46 -2.53 21.56
CA LYS A 75 -18.42 -1.91 22.37
C LYS A 75 -18.11 -2.71 23.64
N GLU A 76 -19.08 -3.44 24.18
CA GLU A 76 -18.92 -4.17 25.44
C GLU A 76 -18.13 -5.45 25.21
N ALA A 77 -18.52 -6.24 24.20
CA ALA A 77 -17.82 -7.45 23.82
C ALA A 77 -16.36 -7.17 23.40
N ARG A 78 -16.12 -6.06 22.69
CA ARG A 78 -14.76 -5.62 22.35
C ARG A 78 -13.94 -5.26 23.59
N ARG A 79 -14.52 -4.50 24.53
CA ARG A 79 -13.81 -4.11 25.76
C ARG A 79 -13.46 -5.32 26.62
N ALA A 80 -14.35 -6.31 26.70
CA ALA A 80 -14.10 -7.57 27.39
C ALA A 80 -12.92 -8.33 26.78
N PHE A 81 -12.90 -8.48 25.45
CA PHE A 81 -11.81 -9.14 24.73
C PHE A 81 -10.45 -8.46 24.91
N ILE A 82 -10.42 -7.12 24.83
CA ILE A 82 -9.18 -6.36 25.05
C ILE A 82 -8.70 -6.55 26.49
N ARG A 83 -9.61 -6.51 27.47
CA ARG A 83 -9.26 -6.71 28.88
C ARG A 83 -8.67 -8.10 29.12
N ASP A 84 -9.24 -9.13 28.52
CA ASP A 84 -8.76 -10.52 28.61
C ASP A 84 -7.35 -10.69 28.01
N LYS A 85 -7.15 -10.18 26.79
CA LYS A 85 -5.83 -10.13 26.14
C LYS A 85 -4.79 -9.40 26.99
N LEU A 86 -5.16 -8.27 27.60
CA LEU A 86 -4.27 -7.50 28.46
C LEU A 86 -3.94 -8.24 29.76
N LYS A 87 -4.92 -8.88 30.40
CA LYS A 87 -4.68 -9.71 31.60
C LYS A 87 -3.68 -10.83 31.31
N LYS A 88 -3.92 -11.59 30.24
CA LYS A 88 -3.03 -12.68 29.79
C LYS A 88 -1.62 -12.20 29.48
N LYS A 89 -1.49 -11.03 28.86
CA LYS A 89 -0.18 -10.42 28.54
C LYS A 89 0.58 -9.95 29.78
N HIS A 90 -0.13 -9.43 30.78
CA HIS A 90 0.47 -8.82 31.97
C HIS A 90 0.47 -9.74 33.21
N GLY A 91 -0.02 -10.98 33.09
CA GLY A 91 -0.05 -11.94 34.20
C GLY A 91 -0.92 -11.48 35.37
N LEU A 92 -1.98 -10.71 35.10
CA LEU A 92 -2.85 -10.11 36.13
C LEU A 92 -3.98 -11.06 36.58
N ASP A 93 -3.90 -12.34 36.25
CA ASP A 93 -4.73 -13.37 36.84
C ASP A 93 -4.12 -13.70 38.20
N ALA A 94 -4.59 -13.00 39.23
CA ALA A 94 -4.32 -13.33 40.63
C ALA A 94 -4.88 -14.72 40.96
N ASP A 95 -4.19 -15.44 41.84
CA ASP A 95 -4.74 -16.54 42.65
C ASP A 95 -6.16 -16.22 43.17
#